data_AF-A0A1G2JMY7-F1
#
_entry.id   AF-A0A1G2JMY7-F1
#
_cell.length_a   1.000
_cell.length_b   1.000
_cell.length_c   1.000
_cell.angle_alpha   90.00
_cell.angle_beta   90.00
_cell.angle_gamma   90.00
#
_symmetry.space_group_name_H-M   'P 1'
#
loop_
_entity.id
_entity.type
_entity.pdbx_description
1 polymer ?
#
loop_
_entity_poly.entity_id
_entity_poly.type
_entity_poly.pdbx_seq_one_letter_code
_entity_poly.pdbx_strand_id
1 'polypeptide(L)'
;MKFNPDNLDIHELAIEEPEKKSESSFNPEKDITPEDWEGIKNELKDLRTRNEWSQLAQIATAIKIFDLNFDIGLDPVAKREIAKQQNDSKRQADRARSEKNWIGYSFGAVERKILFPKKEIHATEADLQSMKDQLDSIRRNPHSRSESRGGDFAVVASAGRIICHEFDWGVRDEDIKLMKEYLETKKENLAYPQQVIDIMISSSKMKIDCDKEIIDMLKRGLDDCRKQKLYRGFVIYATALKMLASEKVEVDDDGVKIIMSQKKEKIGVEVPQIPEQKQF
;
A
#
# COMPACT_ATOMS: atom_id res chain seq x y z
N MET A 1 51.02 -22.36 -9.53
CA MET A 1 50.20 -21.77 -10.61
C MET A 1 50.77 -20.40 -10.91
N LYS A 2 51.15 -20.10 -12.16
CA LYS A 2 51.62 -18.77 -12.57
C LYS A 2 50.38 -17.91 -12.86
N PHE A 3 50.22 -16.83 -12.13
CA PHE A 3 49.20 -15.81 -12.41
C PHE A 3 49.54 -15.14 -13.75
N ASN A 4 48.61 -15.16 -14.70
CA ASN A 4 48.77 -14.53 -16.01
C ASN A 4 47.93 -13.24 -16.04
N PRO A 5 48.54 -12.07 -15.84
CA PRO A 5 47.81 -10.79 -15.78
C PRO A 5 47.19 -10.39 -17.11
N ASP A 6 47.65 -10.96 -18.24
CA ASP A 6 47.15 -10.61 -19.58
C ASP A 6 45.78 -11.25 -19.91
N ASN A 7 45.23 -12.06 -19.00
CA ASN A 7 43.92 -12.72 -19.15
C ASN A 7 42.86 -12.16 -18.19
N LEU A 8 43.14 -11.03 -17.52
CA LEU A 8 42.12 -10.32 -16.74
C LEU A 8 41.35 -9.39 -17.68
N ASP A 9 40.14 -9.79 -18.01
CA ASP A 9 39.19 -8.93 -18.71
C ASP A 9 38.75 -7.82 -17.74
N ILE A 10 39.32 -6.64 -17.90
CA ILE A 10 39.00 -5.44 -17.11
C ILE A 10 37.52 -5.06 -17.18
N HIS A 11 36.77 -5.54 -18.17
CA HIS A 11 35.32 -5.39 -18.23
C HIS A 11 34.57 -6.29 -17.24
N GLU A 12 35.14 -7.43 -16.83
CA GLU A 12 34.59 -8.27 -15.74
C GLU A 12 34.90 -7.71 -14.34
N LEU A 13 35.85 -6.79 -14.24
CA LEU A 13 36.18 -6.06 -13.01
C LEU A 13 35.44 -4.72 -12.87
N ALA A 14 34.63 -4.34 -13.86
CA ALA A 14 33.72 -3.22 -13.71
C ALA A 14 32.65 -3.61 -12.69
N ILE A 15 32.91 -3.26 -11.42
CA ILE A 15 31.87 -3.22 -10.39
C ILE A 15 30.82 -2.27 -10.94
N GLU A 16 29.69 -2.81 -11.38
CA GLU A 16 28.54 -1.99 -11.78
C GLU A 16 28.31 -0.97 -10.67
N GLU A 17 28.48 0.31 -11.02
CA GLU A 17 28.19 1.37 -10.07
C GLU A 17 26.76 1.13 -9.57
N PRO A 18 26.55 0.98 -8.25
CA PRO A 18 25.22 0.67 -7.75
C PRO A 18 24.29 1.75 -8.26
N GLU A 19 23.30 1.35 -9.08
CA GLU A 19 22.35 2.26 -9.69
C GLU A 19 21.92 3.28 -8.65
N LYS A 20 22.17 4.55 -8.94
CA LYS A 20 21.94 5.65 -8.03
C LYS A 20 20.44 5.70 -7.79
N LYS A 21 19.97 5.01 -6.75
CA LYS A 21 18.56 4.93 -6.36
C LYS A 21 18.04 6.36 -6.37
N SER A 22 17.11 6.66 -7.27
CA SER A 22 16.45 7.95 -7.31
C SER A 22 15.92 8.20 -5.90
N GLU A 23 16.35 9.31 -5.29
CA GLU A 23 15.86 9.68 -3.97
C GLU A 23 14.33 9.71 -4.07
N SER A 24 13.68 8.87 -3.27
CA SER A 24 12.22 8.83 -3.22
C SER A 24 11.73 10.25 -2.96
N SER A 25 10.98 10.78 -3.92
CA SER A 25 10.64 12.19 -3.95
C SER A 25 9.52 12.56 -2.97
N PHE A 26 8.94 11.59 -2.26
CA PHE A 26 7.90 11.81 -1.26
C PHE A 26 8.41 11.43 0.14
N ASN A 27 8.39 12.40 1.05
CA ASN A 27 8.66 12.24 2.46
C ASN A 27 7.42 12.66 3.26
N PRO A 28 6.66 11.71 3.84
CA PRO A 28 5.46 11.98 4.62
C PRO A 28 5.64 13.03 5.73
N GLU A 29 6.81 13.07 6.39
CA GLU A 29 7.08 14.02 7.49
C GLU A 29 7.24 15.47 7.03
N LYS A 30 7.58 15.66 5.75
CA LYS A 30 7.78 16.98 5.14
C LYS A 30 6.61 17.39 4.26
N ASP A 31 6.05 16.45 3.51
CA ASP A 31 5.07 16.70 2.46
C ASP A 31 3.62 16.70 2.97
N ILE A 32 3.37 16.17 4.18
CA ILE A 32 2.08 16.27 4.87
C ILE A 32 2.22 17.27 6.01
N THR A 33 1.54 18.41 5.90
CA THR A 33 1.70 19.52 6.85
C THR A 33 0.78 19.36 8.06
N PRO A 34 1.02 20.10 9.16
CA PRO A 34 0.07 20.15 10.29
C PRO A 34 -1.35 20.57 9.87
N GLU A 35 -1.47 21.44 8.88
CA GLU A 35 -2.76 21.88 8.33
C GLU A 35 -3.50 20.76 7.61
N ASP A 36 -2.78 19.90 6.87
CA ASP A 36 -3.37 18.72 6.22
C ASP A 36 -3.98 17.79 7.28
N TRP A 37 -3.25 17.56 8.39
CA TRP A 37 -3.73 16.74 9.50
C TRP A 37 -4.94 17.34 10.21
N GLU A 38 -4.94 18.66 10.42
CA GLU A 38 -6.07 19.35 11.00
C GLU A 38 -7.30 19.30 10.06
N GLY A 39 -7.08 19.40 8.76
CA GLY A 39 -8.09 19.20 7.73
C GLY A 39 -8.74 17.82 7.80
N ILE A 40 -7.93 16.76 7.89
CA ILE A 40 -8.39 15.38 8.05
C ILE A 40 -9.22 15.21 9.34
N LYS A 41 -8.78 15.78 10.46
CA LYS A 41 -9.51 15.73 11.74
C LYS A 41 -10.87 16.42 11.64
N ASN A 42 -10.92 17.58 10.97
CA ASN A 42 -12.16 18.31 10.74
C ASN A 42 -13.13 17.52 9.85
N GLU A 43 -12.67 16.89 8.77
CA GLU A 43 -13.51 16.01 7.94
C GLU A 43 -14.09 14.85 8.75
N LEU A 44 -13.27 14.17 9.56
CA LEU A 44 -13.75 13.10 10.45
C LEU A 44 -14.82 13.60 11.42
N LYS A 45 -14.67 14.80 11.97
CA LYS A 45 -15.65 15.43 12.88
C LYS A 45 -16.94 15.79 12.14
N ASP A 46 -16.84 16.30 10.91
CA ASP A 46 -17.98 16.67 10.09
C ASP A 46 -18.79 15.44 9.67
N LEU A 47 -18.12 14.34 9.31
CA LEU A 47 -18.78 13.06 9.00
C LEU A 47 -19.53 12.49 10.22
N ARG A 48 -18.98 12.65 11.44
CA ARG A 48 -19.72 12.29 12.68
C ARG A 48 -20.98 13.12 12.83
N THR A 49 -20.85 14.44 12.66
CA THR A 49 -21.97 15.38 12.83
C THR A 49 -23.09 15.09 11.82
N ARG A 50 -22.73 14.67 10.60
CA ARG A 50 -23.66 14.25 9.54
C ARG A 50 -24.17 12.80 9.67
N ASN A 51 -23.69 12.03 10.66
CA ASN A 51 -23.96 10.59 10.81
C ASN A 51 -23.55 9.75 9.59
N GLU A 52 -22.52 10.18 8.85
CA GLU A 52 -22.00 9.49 7.66
C GLU A 52 -20.97 8.41 8.05
N TRP A 53 -21.39 7.46 8.90
CA TRP A 53 -20.51 6.48 9.55
C TRP A 53 -19.73 5.57 8.59
N SER A 54 -20.33 5.21 7.45
CA SER A 54 -19.67 4.42 6.41
C SER A 54 -18.49 5.16 5.77
N GLN A 55 -18.68 6.44 5.41
CA GLN A 55 -17.59 7.26 4.87
C GLN A 55 -16.51 7.52 5.92
N LEU A 56 -16.93 7.74 7.17
CA LEU A 56 -15.99 7.89 8.29
C LEU A 56 -15.12 6.65 8.46
N ALA A 57 -15.71 5.45 8.43
CA ALA A 57 -14.96 4.19 8.56
C ALA A 57 -13.98 3.97 7.41
N GLN A 58 -14.37 4.33 6.18
CA GLN A 58 -13.48 4.28 5.01
C GLN A 58 -12.28 5.21 5.15
N ILE A 59 -12.50 6.48 5.54
CA ILE A 59 -11.39 7.43 5.75
C ILE A 59 -10.51 6.99 6.92
N ALA A 60 -11.11 6.57 8.03
CA ALA A 60 -10.37 6.08 9.19
C ALA A 60 -9.50 4.85 8.84
N THR A 61 -10.00 3.95 7.99
CA THR A 61 -9.23 2.79 7.49
C THR A 61 -8.03 3.25 6.67
N ALA A 62 -8.22 4.17 5.72
CA ALA A 62 -7.13 4.71 4.92
C ALA A 62 -6.07 5.43 5.79
N ILE A 63 -6.51 6.19 6.80
CA ILE A 63 -5.61 6.84 7.77
C ILE A 63 -4.81 5.79 8.55
N LYS A 64 -5.45 4.71 9.00
CA LYS A 64 -4.76 3.64 9.74
C LYS A 64 -3.77 2.85 8.90
N ILE A 65 -4.02 2.72 7.58
CA ILE A 65 -3.03 2.17 6.64
C ILE A 65 -1.86 3.16 6.47
N PHE A 66 -2.15 4.45 6.34
CA PHE A 66 -1.12 5.49 6.21
C PHE A 66 -0.23 5.61 7.46
N ASP A 67 -0.86 5.74 8.62
CA ASP A 67 -0.25 5.91 9.94
C ASP A 67 -1.06 5.13 10.98
N LEU A 68 -0.54 3.95 11.31
CA LEU A 68 -1.13 3.03 12.27
C LEU A 68 -1.36 3.68 13.65
N ASN A 69 -0.48 4.60 14.04
CA ASN A 69 -0.49 5.26 15.35
C ASN A 69 -1.35 6.53 15.38
N PHE A 70 -1.88 6.98 14.24
CA PHE A 70 -2.70 8.18 14.20
C PHE A 70 -3.95 8.03 15.07
N ASP A 71 -4.16 9.01 15.97
CA ASP A 71 -5.38 9.07 16.76
C ASP A 71 -6.51 9.67 15.91
N ILE A 72 -7.34 8.77 15.38
CA ILE A 72 -8.58 9.12 14.67
C ILE A 72 -9.64 9.74 15.59
N GLY A 73 -9.39 9.86 16.90
CA GLY A 73 -10.22 10.62 17.84
C GLY A 73 -11.59 9.99 18.09
N LEU A 74 -11.70 8.66 18.08
CA LEU A 74 -12.98 7.98 18.30
C LEU A 74 -13.40 8.05 19.78
N ASP A 75 -14.29 8.99 20.10
CA ASP A 75 -14.99 9.02 21.39
C ASP A 75 -15.90 7.78 21.58
N PRO A 76 -16.45 7.53 22.78
CA PRO A 76 -17.31 6.36 23.03
C PRO A 76 -18.56 6.29 22.13
N VAL A 77 -19.11 7.43 21.71
CA VAL A 77 -20.29 7.47 20.81
C VAL A 77 -19.85 7.05 19.41
N ALA A 78 -18.78 7.65 18.87
CA ALA A 78 -18.22 7.28 17.57
C ALA A 78 -17.81 5.79 17.54
N LYS A 79 -17.19 5.28 18.62
CA LYS A 79 -16.87 3.85 18.75
C LYS A 79 -18.12 2.97 18.67
N ARG A 80 -19.21 3.36 19.33
CA ARG A 80 -20.48 2.63 19.30
C ARG A 80 -21.10 2.63 17.92
N GLU A 81 -21.17 3.79 17.25
CA GLU A 81 -21.79 3.89 15.93
C GLU A 81 -20.96 3.21 14.84
N ILE A 82 -19.63 3.33 14.88
CA ILE A 82 -18.75 2.53 14.02
C ILE A 82 -18.96 1.04 14.30
N ALA A 83 -19.08 0.61 15.56
CA ALA A 83 -19.35 -0.79 15.87
C ALA A 83 -20.71 -1.29 15.31
N LYS A 84 -21.73 -0.43 15.21
CA LYS A 84 -22.98 -0.77 14.50
C LYS A 84 -22.73 -0.89 13.00
N GLN A 85 -22.06 0.09 12.40
CA GLN A 85 -21.68 0.04 10.99
C GLN A 85 -20.88 -1.23 10.67
N GLN A 86 -20.00 -1.67 11.57
CA GLN A 86 -19.27 -2.93 11.43
C GLN A 86 -20.15 -4.16 11.44
N ASN A 87 -21.25 -4.16 12.20
CA ASN A 87 -22.20 -5.27 12.16
C ASN A 87 -22.91 -5.32 10.80
N ASP A 88 -23.18 -4.16 10.19
CA ASP A 88 -23.73 -4.08 8.84
C ASP A 88 -22.69 -4.48 7.79
N SER A 89 -21.45 -3.99 7.88
CA SER A 89 -20.31 -4.44 7.05
C SER A 89 -20.07 -5.94 7.21
N LYS A 90 -20.23 -6.49 8.43
CA LYS A 90 -20.18 -7.95 8.68
C LYS A 90 -21.30 -8.68 7.96
N ARG A 91 -22.56 -8.22 8.06
CA ARG A 91 -23.70 -8.85 7.36
C ARG A 91 -23.51 -8.83 5.84
N GLN A 92 -23.00 -7.72 5.31
CA GLN A 92 -22.69 -7.59 3.88
C GLN A 92 -21.55 -8.53 3.49
N ALA A 93 -20.50 -8.63 4.30
CA ALA A 93 -19.41 -9.57 4.09
C ALA A 93 -19.90 -11.02 4.16
N ASP A 94 -20.67 -11.40 5.17
CA ASP A 94 -21.23 -12.75 5.33
C ASP A 94 -22.15 -13.12 4.15
N ARG A 95 -22.91 -12.17 3.62
CA ARG A 95 -23.71 -12.34 2.40
C ARG A 95 -22.84 -12.49 1.15
N ALA A 96 -21.86 -11.62 0.96
CA ALA A 96 -20.95 -11.70 -0.18
C ALA A 96 -20.16 -13.02 -0.16
N ARG A 97 -19.77 -13.48 1.03
CA ARG A 97 -19.16 -14.77 1.28
C ARG A 97 -20.08 -15.93 0.88
N SER A 98 -21.35 -15.92 1.27
CA SER A 98 -22.30 -16.98 0.88
C SER A 98 -22.59 -16.99 -0.63
N GLU A 99 -22.50 -15.84 -1.29
CA GLU A 99 -22.62 -15.66 -2.73
C GLU A 99 -21.28 -15.89 -3.49
N LYS A 100 -20.17 -16.19 -2.79
CA LYS A 100 -18.81 -16.28 -3.32
C LYS A 100 -18.33 -15.03 -4.08
N ASN A 101 -18.86 -13.87 -3.71
CA ASN A 101 -18.40 -12.55 -4.18
C ASN A 101 -17.26 -12.06 -3.28
N TRP A 102 -16.03 -12.54 -3.52
CA TRP A 102 -14.91 -12.23 -2.63
C TRP A 102 -14.44 -10.78 -2.72
N ILE A 103 -14.71 -10.06 -3.82
CA ILE A 103 -14.45 -8.62 -3.92
C ILE A 103 -15.35 -7.85 -2.94
N GLY A 104 -16.66 -8.15 -2.91
CA GLY A 104 -17.58 -7.55 -1.94
C GLY A 104 -17.23 -7.89 -0.50
N TYR A 105 -16.82 -9.14 -0.24
CA TYR A 105 -16.32 -9.57 1.07
C TYR A 105 -15.07 -8.77 1.51
N SER A 106 -14.14 -8.54 0.59
CA SER A 106 -12.83 -7.91 0.83
C SER A 106 -12.97 -6.52 1.47
N PHE A 107 -13.83 -5.65 0.93
CA PHE A 107 -14.00 -4.29 1.45
C PHE A 107 -14.45 -4.27 2.92
N GLY A 108 -15.47 -5.05 3.26
CA GLY A 108 -16.00 -5.09 4.63
C GLY A 108 -15.05 -5.78 5.62
N ALA A 109 -14.31 -6.78 5.16
CA ALA A 109 -13.36 -7.51 6.00
C ALA A 109 -12.10 -6.68 6.31
N VAL A 110 -11.54 -5.98 5.32
CA VAL A 110 -10.38 -5.09 5.50
C VAL A 110 -10.68 -3.96 6.48
N GLU A 111 -11.79 -3.25 6.29
CA GLU A 111 -12.22 -2.18 7.21
C GLU A 111 -12.31 -2.69 8.65
N ARG A 112 -12.88 -3.90 8.84
CA ARG A 112 -13.01 -4.51 10.16
C ARG A 112 -11.66 -4.87 10.78
N LYS A 113 -10.74 -5.47 10.02
CA LYS A 113 -9.39 -5.84 10.53
C LYS A 113 -8.61 -4.60 10.91
N ILE A 114 -8.53 -3.61 10.02
CA ILE A 114 -7.67 -2.44 10.20
C ILE A 114 -8.15 -1.56 11.35
N LEU A 115 -9.46 -1.31 11.47
CA LEU A 115 -9.97 -0.45 12.54
C LEU A 115 -10.04 -1.18 13.89
N PHE A 116 -10.14 -2.51 13.89
CA PHE A 116 -10.31 -3.32 15.10
C PHE A 116 -9.50 -4.62 15.00
N PRO A 117 -8.16 -4.54 15.05
CA PRO A 117 -7.26 -5.68 14.80
C PRO A 117 -7.51 -6.86 15.75
N LYS A 118 -8.00 -6.57 16.96
CA LYS A 118 -8.33 -7.56 18.01
C LYS A 118 -9.69 -8.24 17.81
N LYS A 119 -10.53 -7.78 16.89
CA LYS A 119 -11.79 -8.45 16.58
C LYS A 119 -11.52 -9.52 15.54
N GLU A 120 -11.86 -10.76 15.88
CA GLU A 120 -11.73 -11.88 14.97
C GLU A 120 -12.56 -11.67 13.70
N ILE A 121 -11.92 -11.94 12.56
CA ILE A 121 -12.61 -12.11 11.28
C ILE A 121 -12.78 -13.61 11.12
N HIS A 122 -14.02 -14.09 11.15
CA HIS A 122 -14.33 -15.52 11.00
C HIS A 122 -14.21 -15.96 9.52
N ALA A 123 -13.01 -15.83 8.95
CA ALA A 123 -12.64 -16.50 7.71
C ALA A 123 -12.17 -17.92 8.08
N THR A 124 -12.93 -18.92 7.62
CA THR A 124 -12.56 -20.32 7.77
C THR A 124 -11.53 -20.70 6.70
N GLU A 125 -10.79 -21.78 6.92
CA GLU A 125 -9.87 -22.34 5.93
C GLU A 125 -10.54 -22.54 4.55
N ALA A 126 -11.80 -22.96 4.54
CA ALA A 126 -12.57 -23.12 3.31
C ALA A 126 -12.84 -21.79 2.57
N ASP A 127 -12.98 -20.68 3.30
CA ASP A 127 -13.15 -19.36 2.67
C ASP A 127 -11.83 -18.87 2.11
N LEU A 128 -10.73 -19.02 2.87
CA LEU A 128 -9.39 -18.65 2.42
C LEU A 128 -9.02 -19.42 1.14
N GLN A 129 -9.31 -20.72 1.12
CA GLN A 129 -9.14 -21.54 -0.08
C GLN A 129 -10.06 -21.08 -1.22
N SER A 130 -11.33 -20.74 -0.95
CA SER A 130 -12.22 -20.25 -2.00
C SER A 130 -11.83 -18.87 -2.55
N MET A 131 -11.22 -17.99 -1.74
CA MET A 131 -10.64 -16.73 -2.20
C MET A 131 -9.41 -17.00 -3.08
N LYS A 132 -8.54 -17.94 -2.68
CA LYS A 132 -7.39 -18.39 -3.49
C LYS A 132 -7.85 -18.99 -4.82
N ASP A 133 -8.91 -19.80 -4.82
CA ASP A 133 -9.52 -20.35 -6.04
C ASP A 133 -10.04 -19.24 -6.97
N GLN A 134 -10.54 -18.11 -6.43
CA GLN A 134 -10.90 -16.95 -7.25
C GLN A 134 -9.65 -16.32 -7.89
N LEU A 135 -8.56 -16.14 -7.15
CA LEU A 135 -7.29 -15.66 -7.73
C LEU A 135 -6.82 -16.59 -8.86
N ASP A 136 -6.89 -17.91 -8.67
CA ASP A 136 -6.59 -18.92 -9.69
C ASP A 136 -7.54 -18.88 -10.90
N SER A 137 -8.82 -18.56 -10.69
CA SER A 137 -9.77 -18.34 -11.77
C SER A 137 -9.41 -17.10 -12.60
N ILE A 138 -9.07 -15.99 -11.96
CA ILE A 138 -8.63 -14.75 -12.63
C ILE A 138 -7.37 -15.03 -13.48
N ARG A 139 -6.42 -15.82 -12.95
CA ARG A 139 -5.21 -16.24 -13.67
C ARG A 139 -5.49 -17.10 -14.90
N ARG A 140 -6.31 -18.14 -14.77
CA ARG A 140 -6.53 -19.17 -15.83
C ARG A 140 -7.24 -18.65 -17.06
N ASN A 141 -8.01 -17.59 -16.91
CA ASN A 141 -8.67 -16.97 -18.04
C ASN A 141 -7.99 -15.63 -18.26
N PRO A 142 -6.87 -15.49 -18.99
CA PRO A 142 -6.25 -14.17 -19.22
C PRO A 142 -6.93 -13.36 -20.34
N HIS A 143 -7.85 -13.96 -21.10
CA HIS A 143 -8.43 -13.36 -22.31
C HIS A 143 -9.87 -12.83 -22.16
N SER A 144 -10.57 -13.01 -21.02
CA SER A 144 -11.83 -12.29 -20.84
C SER A 144 -11.54 -10.79 -20.77
N ARG A 145 -12.24 -10.03 -21.59
CA ARG A 145 -12.03 -8.59 -21.81
C ARG A 145 -12.46 -7.72 -20.61
N SER A 146 -12.51 -8.27 -19.40
CA SER A 146 -12.82 -7.47 -18.22
C SER A 146 -11.62 -6.55 -17.94
N GLU A 147 -11.83 -5.27 -18.18
CA GLU A 147 -10.90 -4.19 -17.83
C GLU A 147 -10.71 -4.02 -16.31
N SER A 148 -11.10 -4.99 -15.48
CA SER A 148 -11.01 -4.90 -14.02
C SER A 148 -10.08 -5.95 -13.41
N ARG A 149 -9.57 -6.91 -14.18
CA ARG A 149 -8.91 -8.12 -13.64
C ARG A 149 -7.71 -7.87 -12.75
N GLY A 150 -6.78 -7.02 -13.17
CA GLY A 150 -5.63 -6.68 -12.34
C GLY A 150 -6.06 -6.02 -11.04
N GLY A 151 -7.12 -5.20 -11.09
CA GLY A 151 -7.73 -4.57 -9.92
C GLY A 151 -8.43 -5.59 -9.01
N ASP A 152 -9.27 -6.45 -9.58
CA ASP A 152 -9.99 -7.49 -8.85
C ASP A 152 -9.00 -8.47 -8.17
N PHE A 153 -7.93 -8.84 -8.88
CA PHE A 153 -6.84 -9.65 -8.32
C PHE A 153 -6.16 -8.92 -7.16
N ALA A 154 -5.76 -7.66 -7.35
CA ALA A 154 -5.09 -6.86 -6.33
C ALA A 154 -5.97 -6.72 -5.07
N VAL A 155 -7.26 -6.42 -5.23
CA VAL A 155 -8.21 -6.26 -4.13
C VAL A 155 -8.38 -7.55 -3.33
N VAL A 156 -8.57 -8.70 -4.00
CA VAL A 156 -8.75 -9.98 -3.30
C VAL A 156 -7.45 -10.42 -2.62
N ALA A 157 -6.30 -10.24 -3.28
CA ALA A 157 -5.00 -10.61 -2.72
C ALA A 157 -4.60 -9.70 -1.55
N SER A 158 -4.82 -8.39 -1.65
CA SER A 158 -4.54 -7.43 -0.57
C SER A 158 -5.42 -7.71 0.65
N ALA A 159 -6.72 -7.91 0.44
CA ALA A 159 -7.66 -8.22 1.50
C ALA A 159 -7.37 -9.56 2.15
N GLY A 160 -7.09 -10.59 1.36
CA GLY A 160 -6.68 -11.89 1.86
C GLY A 160 -5.49 -11.77 2.81
N ARG A 161 -4.44 -11.05 2.40
CA ARG A 161 -3.25 -10.85 3.23
C ARG A 161 -3.53 -10.04 4.50
N ILE A 162 -4.40 -9.05 4.46
CA ILE A 162 -4.83 -8.30 5.66
C ILE A 162 -5.60 -9.20 6.62
N ILE A 163 -6.51 -10.03 6.11
CA ILE A 163 -7.37 -10.89 6.91
C ILE A 163 -6.58 -12.03 7.55
N CYS A 164 -5.71 -12.68 6.77
CA CYS A 164 -4.88 -13.79 7.20
C CYS A 164 -3.49 -13.70 6.53
N HIS A 165 -2.57 -12.99 7.19
CA HIS A 165 -1.24 -12.70 6.66
C HIS A 165 -0.31 -13.93 6.62
N GLU A 166 -0.61 -14.97 7.40
CA GLU A 166 0.12 -16.24 7.44
C GLU A 166 -0.30 -17.20 6.31
N PHE A 167 -1.46 -16.99 5.69
CA PHE A 167 -1.95 -17.84 4.62
C PHE A 167 -1.16 -17.64 3.34
N ASP A 168 -0.73 -18.73 2.69
CA ASP A 168 -0.06 -18.67 1.41
C ASP A 168 -1.05 -18.37 0.28
N TRP A 169 -1.17 -17.09 -0.06
CA TRP A 169 -1.98 -16.59 -1.18
C TRP A 169 -1.42 -16.97 -2.56
N GLY A 170 -0.19 -17.51 -2.62
CA GLY A 170 0.45 -17.96 -3.85
C GLY A 170 0.56 -16.86 -4.90
N VAL A 171 0.77 -15.61 -4.50
CA VAL A 171 0.98 -14.48 -5.42
C VAL A 171 2.33 -14.67 -6.13
N ARG A 172 2.33 -14.68 -7.46
CA ARG A 172 3.49 -14.95 -8.31
C ARG A 172 3.95 -13.70 -9.03
N ASP A 173 5.15 -13.74 -9.60
CA ASP A 173 5.70 -12.63 -10.38
C ASP A 173 4.86 -12.31 -11.63
N GLU A 174 4.20 -13.31 -12.23
CA GLU A 174 3.28 -13.07 -13.36
C GLU A 174 2.01 -12.32 -12.93
N ASP A 175 1.53 -12.56 -11.70
CA ASP A 175 0.36 -11.84 -11.17
C ASP A 175 0.73 -10.38 -10.89
N ILE A 176 1.95 -10.16 -10.40
CA ILE A 176 2.54 -8.83 -10.24
C ILE A 176 2.62 -8.10 -11.57
N LYS A 177 3.11 -8.78 -12.62
CA LYS A 177 3.17 -8.22 -13.97
C LYS A 177 1.77 -7.84 -14.47
N LEU A 178 0.78 -8.72 -14.30
CA LEU A 178 -0.62 -8.45 -14.66
C LEU A 178 -1.17 -7.21 -13.94
N MET A 179 -0.90 -7.07 -12.64
CA MET A 179 -1.32 -5.92 -11.85
C MET A 179 -0.65 -4.61 -12.30
N LYS A 180 0.64 -4.66 -12.66
CA LYS A 180 1.36 -3.51 -13.25
C LYS A 180 0.80 -3.11 -14.61
N GLU A 181 0.62 -4.06 -15.53
CA GLU A 181 0.01 -3.80 -16.83
C GLU A 181 -1.38 -3.17 -16.68
N TYR A 182 -2.15 -3.64 -15.70
CA TYR A 182 -3.45 -3.05 -15.38
C TYR A 182 -3.34 -1.60 -14.92
N LEU A 183 -2.43 -1.28 -13.99
CA LEU A 183 -2.18 0.10 -13.57
C LEU A 183 -1.85 1.00 -14.76
N GLU A 184 -0.97 0.55 -15.67
CA GLU A 184 -0.59 1.34 -16.86
C GLU A 184 -1.80 1.72 -17.72
N THR A 185 -2.81 0.85 -17.83
CA THR A 185 -4.05 1.15 -18.58
C THR A 185 -5.01 2.10 -17.86
N LYS A 186 -4.83 2.33 -16.56
CA LYS A 186 -5.76 3.06 -15.69
C LYS A 186 -5.14 4.30 -15.04
N LYS A 187 -4.03 4.83 -15.55
CA LYS A 187 -3.37 6.04 -14.99
C LYS A 187 -4.35 7.21 -14.77
N GLU A 188 -5.30 7.41 -15.69
CA GLU A 188 -6.30 8.49 -15.59
C GLU A 188 -7.50 8.16 -14.67
N ASN A 189 -7.59 6.95 -14.14
CA ASN A 189 -8.69 6.53 -13.30
C ASN A 189 -8.53 7.06 -11.87
N LEU A 190 -9.59 7.63 -11.30
CA LEU A 190 -9.62 8.08 -9.91
C LEU A 190 -9.34 6.95 -8.89
N ALA A 191 -9.55 5.69 -9.28
CA ALA A 191 -9.24 4.52 -8.45
C ALA A 191 -7.75 4.12 -8.48
N TYR A 192 -6.93 4.72 -9.35
CA TYR A 192 -5.51 4.36 -9.52
C TYR A 192 -4.72 4.36 -8.19
N PRO A 193 -4.83 5.37 -7.30
CA PRO A 193 -4.08 5.37 -6.04
C PRO A 193 -4.48 4.20 -5.13
N GLN A 194 -5.76 3.84 -5.11
CA GLN A 194 -6.23 2.68 -4.34
C GLN A 194 -5.65 1.37 -4.89
N GLN A 195 -5.57 1.23 -6.22
CA GLN A 195 -4.98 0.06 -6.86
C GLN A 195 -3.49 -0.07 -6.54
N VAL A 196 -2.74 1.04 -6.51
CA VAL A 196 -1.35 1.04 -6.04
C VAL A 196 -1.24 0.50 -4.62
N ILE A 197 -2.11 0.94 -3.70
CA ILE A 197 -2.15 0.46 -2.31
C ILE A 197 -2.41 -1.05 -2.28
N ASP A 198 -3.44 -1.53 -2.99
CA ASP A 198 -3.80 -2.94 -3.01
C ASP A 198 -2.66 -3.81 -3.54
N ILE A 199 -2.00 -3.39 -4.62
CA ILE A 199 -0.86 -4.10 -5.19
C ILE A 199 0.31 -4.16 -4.20
N MET A 200 0.68 -3.03 -3.60
CA MET A 200 1.76 -2.95 -2.60
C MET A 200 1.47 -3.81 -1.36
N ILE A 201 0.20 -3.89 -0.93
CA ILE A 201 -0.21 -4.77 0.16
C ILE A 201 -0.17 -6.23 -0.29
N SER A 202 -0.57 -6.57 -1.52
CA SER A 202 -0.64 -7.96 -1.97
C SER A 202 0.73 -8.68 -2.02
N SER A 203 1.85 -7.95 -2.12
CA SER A 203 3.18 -8.54 -2.27
C SER A 203 4.23 -7.88 -1.36
N SER A 204 4.80 -8.67 -0.43
CA SER A 204 5.83 -8.21 0.51
C SER A 204 7.17 -7.95 -0.16
N LYS A 205 7.41 -8.59 -1.30
CA LYS A 205 8.68 -8.58 -2.03
C LYS A 205 8.70 -7.55 -3.14
N MET A 206 7.55 -6.94 -3.43
CA MET A 206 7.41 -6.10 -4.61
C MET A 206 7.77 -4.67 -4.31
N LYS A 207 8.72 -4.16 -5.10
CA LYS A 207 8.85 -2.74 -5.37
C LYS A 207 8.14 -2.45 -6.69
N ILE A 208 7.05 -1.69 -6.66
CA ILE A 208 6.52 -1.11 -7.90
C ILE A 208 7.53 -0.04 -8.30
N ASP A 209 8.29 -0.32 -9.36
CA ASP A 209 9.07 0.71 -10.02
C ASP A 209 8.08 1.56 -10.83
N CYS A 210 7.64 2.66 -10.22
CA CYS A 210 6.83 3.65 -10.90
C CYS A 210 7.76 4.61 -11.61
N ASP A 211 7.48 4.87 -12.88
CA ASP A 211 8.12 5.97 -13.58
C ASP A 211 7.85 7.31 -12.85
N LYS A 212 8.69 8.31 -13.15
CA LYS A 212 8.54 9.65 -12.59
C LYS A 212 7.17 10.26 -12.90
N GLU A 213 6.58 9.91 -14.06
CA GLU A 213 5.31 10.44 -14.51
C GLU A 213 4.15 10.03 -13.58
N ILE A 214 4.09 8.77 -13.16
CA ILE A 214 3.12 8.25 -12.20
C ILE A 214 3.28 8.93 -10.84
N ILE A 215 4.51 9.09 -10.36
CA ILE A 215 4.76 9.77 -9.09
C ILE A 215 4.30 11.23 -9.16
N ASP A 216 4.64 11.94 -10.23
CA ASP A 216 4.23 13.33 -10.44
C ASP A 216 2.70 13.44 -10.59
N MET A 217 2.04 12.47 -11.22
CA MET A 217 0.59 12.38 -11.30
C MET A 217 -0.05 12.20 -9.91
N LEU A 218 0.45 11.26 -9.10
CA LEU A 218 -0.06 11.04 -7.74
C LEU A 218 0.14 12.29 -6.86
N LYS A 219 1.27 12.99 -7.01
CA LYS A 219 1.52 14.27 -6.32
C LYS A 219 0.54 15.36 -6.74
N ARG A 220 0.27 15.51 -8.04
CA ARG A 220 -0.77 16.44 -8.52
C ARG A 220 -2.14 16.10 -7.94
N GLY A 221 -2.52 14.83 -7.92
CA GLY A 221 -3.78 14.38 -7.31
C GLY A 221 -3.86 14.66 -5.80
N LEU A 222 -2.76 14.49 -5.07
CA LEU A 222 -2.64 14.86 -3.66
C LEU A 222 -2.86 16.38 -3.47
N ASP A 223 -2.16 17.20 -4.25
CA ASP A 223 -2.25 18.67 -4.20
C ASP A 223 -3.65 19.18 -4.58
N ASP A 224 -4.28 18.56 -5.56
CA ASP A 224 -5.63 18.92 -5.98
C ASP A 224 -6.67 18.56 -4.92
N CYS A 225 -6.52 17.40 -4.26
CA CYS A 225 -7.33 17.04 -3.10
C CYS A 225 -7.14 18.06 -1.96
N ARG A 226 -5.89 18.48 -1.70
CA ARG A 226 -5.58 19.50 -0.68
C ARG A 226 -6.27 20.83 -0.99
N LYS A 227 -6.14 21.35 -2.21
CA LYS A 227 -6.76 22.62 -2.65
C LYS A 227 -8.29 22.58 -2.53
N GLN A 228 -8.89 21.44 -2.89
CA GLN A 228 -10.35 21.25 -2.86
C GLN A 228 -10.87 20.78 -1.49
N LYS A 229 -10.00 20.55 -0.50
CA LYS A 229 -10.32 19.99 0.81
C LYS A 229 -11.02 18.61 0.73
N LEU A 230 -10.69 17.80 -0.27
CA LEU A 230 -11.20 16.45 -0.46
C LEU A 230 -10.34 15.44 0.32
N TYR A 231 -10.45 15.47 1.65
CA TYR A 231 -9.52 14.73 2.52
C TYR A 231 -9.59 13.21 2.39
N ARG A 232 -10.71 12.65 1.95
CA ARG A 232 -10.79 11.21 1.61
C ARG A 232 -9.79 10.87 0.50
N GLY A 233 -9.86 11.60 -0.61
CA GLY A 233 -8.94 11.41 -1.74
C GLY A 233 -7.50 11.69 -1.31
N PHE A 234 -7.29 12.78 -0.58
CA PHE A 234 -5.99 13.18 -0.06
C PHE A 234 -5.27 12.03 0.67
N VAL A 235 -5.93 11.38 1.64
CA VAL A 235 -5.31 10.29 2.41
C VAL A 235 -4.97 9.09 1.51
N ILE A 236 -5.82 8.75 0.54
CA ILE A 236 -5.56 7.64 -0.39
C ILE A 236 -4.32 7.96 -1.25
N TYR A 237 -4.23 9.18 -1.81
CA TYR A 237 -3.04 9.61 -2.58
C TYR A 237 -1.77 9.62 -1.72
N ALA A 238 -1.85 10.14 -0.49
CA ALA A 238 -0.73 10.18 0.45
C ALA A 238 -0.26 8.76 0.81
N THR A 239 -1.19 7.83 0.99
CA THR A 239 -0.89 6.41 1.27
C THR A 239 -0.19 5.74 0.11
N ALA A 240 -0.71 5.91 -1.12
CA ALA A 240 -0.08 5.37 -2.31
C ALA A 240 1.37 5.90 -2.46
N LEU A 241 1.56 7.22 -2.34
CA LEU A 241 2.88 7.85 -2.38
C LEU A 241 3.81 7.33 -1.27
N LYS A 242 3.30 7.20 -0.04
CA LYS A 242 4.08 6.67 1.10
C LYS A 242 4.52 5.23 0.86
N MET A 243 3.65 4.38 0.32
CA MET A 243 3.99 2.99 -0.01
C MET A 243 5.02 2.91 -1.13
N LEU A 244 4.87 3.67 -2.21
CA LEU A 244 5.86 3.73 -3.29
C LEU A 244 7.22 4.25 -2.81
N ALA A 245 7.22 5.15 -1.83
CA ALA A 245 8.40 5.69 -1.19
C ALA A 245 9.02 4.77 -0.13
N SER A 246 8.32 3.70 0.27
CA SER A 246 8.73 2.83 1.37
C SER A 246 9.84 1.86 0.97
N GLU A 247 10.55 1.34 1.96
CA GLU A 247 11.48 0.22 1.78
C GLU A 247 10.71 -1.10 1.67
N LYS A 248 9.68 -1.28 2.51
CA LYS A 248 8.82 -2.47 2.53
C LYS A 248 7.45 -2.19 3.14
N VAL A 249 6.47 -2.99 2.75
CA VAL A 249 5.13 -3.04 3.33
C VAL A 249 4.93 -4.40 4.01
N GLU A 250 4.75 -4.35 5.32
CA GLU A 250 4.46 -5.51 6.17
C GLU A 250 2.99 -5.54 6.57
N VAL A 251 2.46 -6.74 6.74
CA VAL A 251 1.09 -6.98 7.19
C VAL A 251 1.17 -8.00 8.30
N ASP A 252 0.58 -7.66 9.45
CA ASP A 252 0.53 -8.50 10.64
C ASP A 252 -0.83 -8.36 11.35
N ASP A 253 -0.92 -8.87 12.58
CA ASP A 253 -2.16 -8.82 13.35
C ASP A 253 -2.64 -7.42 13.71
N ASP A 254 -1.73 -6.45 13.79
CA ASP A 254 -2.06 -5.05 14.10
C ASP A 254 -2.52 -4.28 12.85
N GLY A 255 -2.22 -4.80 11.64
CA GLY A 255 -2.66 -4.24 10.36
C GLY A 255 -1.52 -4.09 9.36
N VAL A 256 -1.49 -2.96 8.66
CA VAL A 256 -0.49 -2.67 7.62
C VAL A 256 0.57 -1.73 8.18
N LYS A 257 1.84 -2.13 8.10
CA LYS A 257 3.01 -1.34 8.52
C LYS A 257 3.82 -0.93 7.29
N ILE A 258 3.91 0.37 7.05
CA ILE A 258 4.72 0.93 5.96
C ILE A 258 6.08 1.35 6.52
N ILE A 259 7.14 0.65 6.13
CA ILE A 259 8.48 0.85 6.68
C ILE A 259 9.27 1.73 5.70
N MET A 260 9.53 2.97 6.11
CA MET A 260 10.30 3.93 5.33
C MET A 260 11.79 3.60 5.43
N SER A 261 12.53 3.76 4.33
CA SER A 261 13.98 3.63 4.37
C SER A 261 14.55 4.65 5.34
N GLN A 262 15.26 4.19 6.37
CA GLN A 262 16.04 5.09 7.22
C GLN A 262 17.02 5.80 6.30
N LYS A 263 16.95 7.14 6.23
CA LYS A 263 18.02 7.89 5.58
C LYS A 263 19.29 7.43 6.28
N LYS A 264 20.20 6.78 5.54
CA LYS A 264 21.55 6.58 6.04
C LYS A 264 22.01 7.97 6.44
N GLU A 265 22.11 8.23 7.74
CA GLU A 265 22.77 9.43 8.21
C GLU A 265 24.05 9.50 7.42
N LYS A 266 24.31 10.63 6.75
CA LYS A 266 25.60 10.85 6.10
C LYS A 266 26.58 10.61 7.23
N ILE A 267 27.23 9.45 7.22
CA ILE A 267 28.28 9.15 8.17
C ILE A 267 29.31 10.22 7.84
N GLY A 268 29.37 11.24 8.68
CA GLY A 268 30.37 12.29 8.62
C GLY A 268 31.69 11.66 9.04
N VAL A 269 32.15 10.65 8.28
CA VAL A 269 33.54 10.28 8.29
C VAL A 269 34.20 11.44 7.57
N GLU A 270 34.78 12.37 8.34
CA GLU A 270 35.88 13.18 7.83
C GLU A 270 36.79 12.20 7.09
N VAL A 271 36.86 12.33 5.77
CA VAL A 271 37.77 11.52 4.97
C VAL A 271 39.15 11.74 5.60
N PRO A 272 39.80 10.69 6.16
CA PRO A 272 41.09 10.87 6.78
C PRO A 272 42.01 11.49 5.73
N GLN A 273 42.63 12.63 6.04
CA GLN A 273 43.54 13.28 5.10
C GLN A 273 44.63 12.28 4.71
N ILE A 274 44.65 11.92 3.42
CA ILE A 274 45.69 11.07 2.86
C ILE A 274 47.00 11.85 3.03
N PRO A 275 48.03 11.30 3.71
CA PRO A 275 49.31 11.98 3.84
C PRO A 275 49.88 12.23 2.44
N GLU A 276 50.21 13.48 2.14
CA GLU A 276 50.88 13.84 0.89
C GLU A 276 52.12 12.96 0.71
N GLN A 277 52.11 12.13 -0.33
CA GLN A 277 53.27 11.32 -0.70
C GLN A 277 54.41 12.27 -1.06
N LYS A 278 55.48 12.26 -0.25
CA LYS A 278 56.76 12.85 -0.64
C LYS A 278 57.24 12.18 -1.92
N GLN A 279 57.37 12.98 -2.98
CA GLN A 279 58.06 12.57 -4.20
C GLN A 279 59.51 12.20 -3.85
N PHE A 280 59.92 11.00 -4.24
CA PHE A 280 61.32 10.54 -4.21
C PHE A 280 62.05 11.01 -5.47
#